data_AF-A0A235B4S9-F1
#
_entry.id   AF-A0A235B4S9-F1
#
_cell.length_a   1.000
_cell.length_b   1.000
_cell.length_c   1.000
_cell.angle_alpha   90.00
_cell.angle_beta   90.00
_cell.angle_gamma   90.00
#
_symmetry.space_group_name_H-M   'P 1'
#
loop_
_entity.id
_entity.type
_entity.pdbx_description
1 polymer ?
#
loop_
_entity_poly.entity_id
_entity_poly.type
_entity_poly.pdbx_seq_one_letter_code
_entity_poly.pdbx_strand_id
1 'polypeptide(L)'
;MEIDKAPEIHPVLFCAYGYNKGAGEESVMNWFLKVVIYTSVLHSTHGVMEDDFRYSTILAPSFIVLFLATVGHFADQWVLPRWGNPVSSICGGSFIAGVLWVTQFFFPGSEVQWWGALFIGGILGAVEYRMHKDLLHAKSDGS
;
A
#
# COMPACT_ATOMS: atom_id res chain seq x y z
N MET A 1 32.94 -22.31 -13.72
CA MET A 1 32.91 -20.95 -13.15
C MET A 1 32.50 -20.08 -14.32
N GLU A 2 31.28 -19.56 -14.44
CA GLU A 2 30.33 -19.04 -13.45
C GLU A 2 29.06 -19.88 -13.26
N ILE A 3 28.55 -19.87 -12.04
CA ILE A 3 27.19 -20.26 -11.69
C ILE A 3 26.35 -19.02 -11.88
N ASP A 4 25.45 -19.05 -12.86
CA ASP A 4 24.45 -18.01 -13.08
C ASP A 4 23.47 -18.06 -11.90
N LYS A 5 23.72 -17.21 -10.89
CA LYS A 5 22.83 -17.06 -9.75
C LYS A 5 21.64 -16.22 -10.21
N ALA A 6 20.54 -16.90 -10.52
CA ALA A 6 19.23 -16.25 -10.57
C ALA A 6 19.00 -15.47 -9.26
N PRO A 7 18.48 -14.23 -9.31
CA PRO A 7 18.16 -13.48 -8.11
C PRO A 7 17.07 -14.24 -7.34
N GLU A 8 17.30 -14.48 -6.05
CA GLU A 8 16.27 -14.99 -5.14
C GLU A 8 15.12 -13.99 -5.08
N ILE A 9 14.05 -14.28 -5.82
CA ILE A 9 12.82 -13.51 -5.75
C ILE A 9 12.12 -13.93 -4.46
N HIS A 10 11.93 -12.98 -3.54
CA HIS A 10 11.20 -13.20 -2.29
C HIS A 10 9.83 -13.86 -2.58
N PRO A 11 9.42 -14.87 -1.80
CA PRO A 11 8.17 -15.62 -2.05
C PRO A 11 6.91 -14.76 -2.01
N VAL A 12 6.97 -13.58 -1.36
CA VAL A 12 5.87 -12.60 -1.33
C VAL A 12 5.68 -11.92 -2.69
N LEU A 13 6.76 -11.73 -3.48
CA LEU A 13 6.67 -11.18 -4.84
C LEU A 13 6.15 -12.21 -5.84
N PHE A 14 6.47 -13.50 -5.67
CA PHE A 14 6.07 -14.55 -6.61
C PHE A 14 4.56 -14.82 -6.57
N CYS A 15 3.93 -14.68 -5.40
CA CYS A 15 2.48 -14.82 -5.26
C CYS A 15 1.71 -13.71 -6.00
N ALA A 16 2.34 -12.54 -6.21
CA ALA A 16 1.75 -11.41 -6.91
C ALA A 16 1.87 -11.49 -8.45
N TYR A 17 2.73 -12.37 -9.00
CA TYR A 17 3.17 -12.27 -10.40
C TYR A 17 2.58 -13.30 -11.37
N GLY A 18 1.75 -14.22 -10.89
CA GLY A 18 1.35 -15.39 -11.68
C GLY A 18 -0.14 -15.67 -11.65
N TYR A 19 -0.98 -14.82 -12.24
CA TYR A 19 -2.29 -15.29 -12.70
C TYR A 19 -2.92 -14.36 -13.75
N ASN A 20 -3.34 -14.96 -14.85
CA ASN A 20 -3.95 -14.33 -16.01
C ASN A 20 -5.47 -14.60 -15.92
N LYS A 21 -6.33 -13.59 -15.68
CA LYS A 21 -7.80 -13.69 -15.76
C LYS A 21 -8.51 -12.33 -15.65
N GLY A 22 -9.74 -12.26 -16.17
CA GLY A 22 -10.44 -11.03 -16.57
C GLY A 22 -10.70 -9.98 -15.50
N ALA A 23 -11.04 -8.77 -15.96
CA ALA A 23 -11.04 -7.49 -15.24
C ALA A 23 -11.69 -7.47 -13.83
N GLY A 24 -12.64 -8.37 -13.53
CA GLY A 24 -13.24 -8.49 -12.21
C GLY A 24 -12.34 -9.16 -11.16
N GLU A 25 -11.54 -10.17 -11.54
CA GLU A 25 -10.61 -10.85 -10.63
C GLU A 25 -9.36 -10.02 -10.35
N GLU A 26 -8.85 -9.26 -11.34
CA GLU A 26 -7.74 -8.31 -11.15
C GLU A 26 -8.09 -7.23 -10.13
N SER A 27 -9.33 -6.73 -10.19
CA SER A 27 -9.86 -5.72 -9.28
C SER A 27 -9.83 -6.20 -7.82
N VAL A 28 -10.30 -7.43 -7.60
CA VAL A 28 -10.36 -8.05 -6.28
C VAL A 28 -8.96 -8.39 -5.78
N MET A 29 -8.09 -8.92 -6.64
CA MET A 29 -6.71 -9.24 -6.28
C MET A 29 -5.91 -8.01 -5.89
N ASN A 30 -6.04 -6.89 -6.62
CA ASN A 30 -5.38 -5.63 -6.27
C ASN A 30 -5.81 -5.13 -4.90
N TRP A 31 -7.11 -5.20 -4.58
CA TRP A 31 -7.62 -4.82 -3.25
C TRP A 31 -7.01 -5.71 -2.15
N PHE A 32 -6.98 -7.03 -2.34
CA PHE A 32 -6.37 -7.95 -1.36
C PHE A 32 -4.87 -7.69 -1.18
N LEU A 33 -4.15 -7.44 -2.27
CA LEU A 33 -2.73 -7.10 -2.22
C LEU A 33 -2.49 -5.83 -1.40
N LYS A 34 -3.31 -4.78 -1.59
CA LYS A 34 -3.26 -3.57 -0.76
C LYS A 34 -3.51 -3.89 0.72
N VAL A 35 -4.52 -4.70 1.05
CA VAL A 35 -4.80 -5.11 2.44
C VAL A 35 -3.58 -5.79 3.07
N VAL A 36 -2.96 -6.76 2.38
CA VAL A 36 -1.80 -7.49 2.89
C VAL A 36 -0.62 -6.53 3.10
N ILE A 37 -0.29 -5.72 2.10
CA ILE A 37 0.84 -4.78 2.16
C ILE A 37 0.64 -3.75 3.28
N TYR A 38 -0.53 -3.12 3.36
CA TYR A 38 -0.81 -2.11 4.38
C TYR A 38 -0.77 -2.70 5.77
N THR A 39 -1.30 -3.91 5.95
CA THR A 39 -1.22 -4.63 7.22
C THR A 39 0.24 -4.89 7.60
N SER A 40 1.04 -5.42 6.67
CA SER A 40 2.45 -5.73 6.93
C SER A 40 3.24 -4.48 7.29
N VAL A 41 3.09 -3.40 6.52
CA VAL A 41 3.83 -2.15 6.78
C VAL A 41 3.41 -1.54 8.12
N LEU A 42 2.11 -1.40 8.39
CA LEU A 42 1.63 -0.80 9.64
C LEU A 42 1.99 -1.64 10.86
N HIS A 43 1.97 -2.97 10.74
CA HIS A 43 2.38 -3.85 11.82
C HIS A 43 3.89 -3.76 12.10
N SER A 44 4.72 -3.74 11.05
CA SER A 44 6.17 -3.56 11.19
C SER A 44 6.52 -2.18 11.77
N THR A 45 5.88 -1.12 11.30
CA THR A 45 6.18 0.24 11.77
C THR A 45 5.72 0.45 13.21
N HIS A 46 4.61 -0.17 13.62
CA HIS A 46 4.18 -0.16 15.02
C HIS A 46 5.21 -0.78 15.97
N GLY A 47 5.94 -1.82 15.55
CA GLY A 47 6.99 -2.44 16.38
C GLY A 47 8.35 -1.73 16.33
N VAL A 48 8.64 -0.98 15.26
CA VAL A 48 9.94 -0.31 15.07
C VAL A 48 9.92 1.15 15.55
N MET A 49 8.76 1.82 15.48
CA MET A 49 8.59 3.25 15.72
C MET A 49 7.61 3.52 16.87
N GLU A 50 7.73 2.80 17.99
CA GLU A 50 6.78 2.87 19.11
C GLU A 50 6.60 4.29 19.69
N ASP A 51 7.63 5.14 19.64
CA ASP A 51 7.59 6.52 20.13
C ASP A 51 6.95 7.51 19.13
N ASP A 52 6.91 7.18 17.85
CA ASP A 52 6.42 8.06 16.78
C ASP A 52 5.07 7.60 16.21
N PHE A 53 4.72 6.32 16.36
CA PHE A 53 3.58 5.69 15.73
C PHE A 53 3.00 4.57 16.61
N ARG A 54 1.99 4.92 17.42
CA ARG A 54 1.33 3.97 18.31
C ARG A 54 -0.18 4.15 18.32
N TYR A 55 -0.91 3.06 18.09
CA TYR A 55 -2.35 3.02 18.34
C TYR A 55 -2.63 2.23 19.61
N SER A 56 -3.53 2.74 20.45
CA SER A 56 -3.88 2.10 21.73
C SER A 56 -4.67 0.80 21.57
N THR A 57 -5.25 0.56 20.39
CA THR A 57 -6.10 -0.60 20.09
C THR A 57 -5.81 -1.14 18.70
N ILE A 58 -5.90 -2.46 18.54
CA ILE A 58 -5.78 -3.14 17.24
C ILE A 58 -6.93 -2.81 16.28
N LEU A 59 -8.03 -2.25 16.79
CA LEU A 59 -9.16 -1.80 15.96
C LEU A 59 -8.78 -0.64 15.06
N ALA A 60 -7.90 0.26 15.52
CA ALA A 60 -7.45 1.41 14.74
C ALA A 60 -6.68 0.99 13.47
N PRO A 61 -5.58 0.20 13.54
CA PRO A 61 -4.87 -0.23 12.34
C PRO A 61 -5.74 -1.11 11.43
N SER A 62 -6.60 -1.96 11.98
CA SER A 62 -7.54 -2.77 11.18
C SER A 62 -8.51 -1.90 10.37
N PHE A 63 -9.10 -0.89 11.01
CA PHE A 63 -9.99 0.06 10.34
C PHE A 63 -9.26 0.85 9.26
N ILE A 64 -8.05 1.36 9.58
CA ILE A 64 -7.21 2.10 8.64
C ILE A 64 -6.89 1.26 7.41
N VAL A 65 -6.45 0.02 7.58
CA VAL A 65 -6.11 -0.88 6.46
C VAL A 65 -7.31 -1.06 5.53
N LEU A 66 -8.47 -1.41 6.09
CA LEU A 66 -9.68 -1.65 5.29
C LEU A 66 -10.15 -0.38 4.58
N PHE A 67 -10.10 0.75 5.28
CA PHE A 67 -10.46 2.05 4.72
C PHE A 67 -9.51 2.43 3.57
N LEU A 68 -8.19 2.37 3.78
CA LEU A 68 -7.18 2.71 2.79
C LEU A 68 -7.23 1.77 1.59
N ALA A 69 -7.40 0.46 1.79
CA ALA A 69 -7.52 -0.49 0.69
C ALA A 69 -8.76 -0.18 -0.16
N THR A 70 -9.89 0.14 0.47
CA THR A 70 -11.14 0.47 -0.23
C THR A 70 -11.02 1.79 -1.00
N VAL A 71 -10.61 2.87 -0.33
CA VAL A 71 -10.45 4.18 -0.98
C VAL A 71 -9.37 4.14 -2.05
N GLY A 72 -8.23 3.50 -1.77
CA GLY A 72 -7.14 3.31 -2.71
C GLY A 72 -7.57 2.52 -3.94
N HIS A 73 -8.41 1.50 -3.78
CA HIS A 73 -8.95 0.74 -4.91
C HIS A 73 -9.80 1.61 -5.85
N PHE A 74 -10.68 2.46 -5.30
CA PHE A 74 -11.45 3.40 -6.12
C PHE A 74 -10.56 4.51 -6.71
N ALA A 75 -9.56 4.98 -5.96
CA ALA A 75 -8.61 5.97 -6.44
C ALA A 75 -7.81 5.45 -7.64
N ASP A 76 -7.39 4.19 -7.63
CA ASP A 76 -6.70 3.57 -8.78
C ASP A 76 -7.55 3.59 -10.05
N GLN A 77 -8.88 3.44 -9.93
CA GLN A 77 -9.78 3.48 -11.08
C GLN A 77 -10.03 4.90 -11.60
N TRP A 78 -9.84 5.92 -10.77
CA TRP A 78 -10.24 7.30 -11.08
C TRP A 78 -9.05 8.21 -11.36
N VAL A 79 -8.02 8.13 -10.52
CA VAL A 79 -6.85 9.00 -10.53
C VAL A 79 -5.80 8.45 -11.49
N LEU A 80 -5.45 7.17 -11.38
CA LEU A 80 -4.38 6.56 -12.18
C LEU A 80 -4.57 6.72 -13.70
N PRO A 81 -5.77 6.50 -14.29
CA PRO A 81 -5.97 6.64 -15.73
C PRO A 81 -5.91 8.09 -16.22
N ARG A 82 -6.17 9.05 -15.32
CA ARG A 82 -6.25 10.47 -15.68
C ARG A 82 -4.92 11.18 -15.49
N TRP A 83 -4.23 10.89 -14.38
CA TRP A 83 -3.09 11.69 -13.90
C TRP A 83 -1.76 10.94 -13.97
N GLY A 84 -1.80 9.64 -14.30
CA GLY A 84 -0.62 8.79 -14.44
C GLY A 84 0.00 8.40 -13.10
N ASN A 85 1.01 7.55 -13.17
CA ASN A 85 1.57 6.89 -11.99
C ASN A 85 2.20 7.85 -10.96
N PRO A 86 3.15 8.75 -11.31
CA PRO A 86 3.86 9.55 -10.31
C PRO A 86 2.93 10.42 -9.47
N VAL A 87 1.96 11.08 -10.12
CA VAL A 87 1.02 11.97 -9.42
C VAL A 87 0.05 11.16 -8.57
N SER A 88 -0.46 10.04 -9.10
CA SER A 88 -1.34 9.14 -8.34
C SER A 88 -0.68 8.64 -7.06
N SER A 89 0.60 8.28 -7.11
CA SER A 89 1.35 7.79 -5.94
C SER A 89 1.67 8.87 -4.92
N ILE A 90 1.95 10.11 -5.35
CA ILE A 90 2.14 11.24 -4.43
C ILE A 90 0.82 11.56 -3.71
N CYS A 91 -0.29 11.59 -4.45
CA CYS A 91 -1.62 11.78 -3.87
C CYS A 91 -1.99 10.65 -2.91
N GLY A 92 -1.75 9.39 -3.29
CA GLY A 92 -1.97 8.21 -2.47
C GLY A 92 -1.16 8.24 -1.17
N GLY A 93 0.15 8.45 -1.26
CA GLY A 93 1.03 8.54 -0.10
C GLY A 93 0.67 9.70 0.84
N SER A 94 0.31 10.87 0.29
CA SER A 94 -0.13 12.02 1.09
C SER A 94 -1.47 11.76 1.78
N PHE A 95 -2.39 11.10 1.09
CA PHE A 95 -3.69 10.69 1.65
C PHE A 95 -3.49 9.68 2.79
N ILE A 96 -2.65 8.67 2.59
CA ILE A 96 -2.28 7.70 3.62
C ILE A 96 -1.71 8.40 4.85
N ALA A 97 -0.71 9.28 4.68
CA ALA A 97 -0.14 10.04 5.80
C ALA A 97 -1.20 10.85 6.55
N GLY A 98 -2.09 11.54 5.81
CA GLY A 98 -3.20 12.28 6.39
C GLY A 98 -4.14 11.39 7.20
N VAL A 99 -4.54 10.23 6.67
CA VAL A 99 -5.40 9.26 7.36
C VAL A 99 -4.74 8.75 8.63
N LEU A 100 -3.48 8.33 8.56
CA LEU A 100 -2.74 7.84 9.74
C LEU A 100 -2.72 8.89 10.85
N TRP A 101 -2.36 10.12 10.50
CA TRP A 101 -2.32 11.21 11.48
C TRP A 101 -3.71 11.57 12.02
N VAL A 102 -4.74 11.67 11.17
CA VAL A 102 -6.10 12.04 11.61
C VAL A 102 -6.75 10.96 12.47
N THR A 103 -6.46 9.68 12.21
CA THR A 103 -7.16 8.58 12.88
C THR A 103 -6.89 8.57 14.40
N GLN A 104 -5.77 9.11 14.86
CA GLN A 104 -5.46 9.18 16.31
C GLN A 104 -6.52 9.95 17.11
N PHE A 105 -7.21 10.93 16.50
CA PHE A 105 -8.27 11.71 17.18
C PHE A 105 -9.56 10.92 17.41
N PHE A 106 -9.72 9.77 16.76
CA PHE A 106 -10.88 8.89 16.91
C PHE A 106 -10.64 7.77 17.92
N PHE A 107 -9.39 7.52 18.29
CA PHE A 107 -8.99 6.41 19.17
C PHE A 107 -8.20 6.92 20.38
N PRO A 108 -8.85 7.12 21.55
CA PRO A 108 -8.20 7.65 22.75
C PRO A 108 -6.95 6.86 23.15
N GLY A 109 -5.89 7.57 23.53
CA GLY A 109 -4.60 6.97 23.91
C GLY A 109 -3.71 6.57 22.72
N SER A 110 -4.14 6.84 21.49
CA SER A 110 -3.29 6.70 20.29
C SER A 110 -2.46 7.96 20.10
N GLU A 111 -1.23 7.77 19.65
CA GLU A 111 -0.25 8.83 19.45
C GLU A 111 0.45 8.58 18.11
N VAL A 112 0.18 9.45 17.14
CA VAL A 112 0.79 9.38 15.81
C VAL A 112 1.42 10.72 15.51
N GLN A 113 2.75 10.77 15.56
CA GLN A 113 3.47 11.96 15.17
C GLN A 113 3.32 12.21 13.67
N TRP A 114 3.28 13.48 13.29
CA TRP A 114 3.18 13.87 11.89
C TRP A 114 4.34 13.31 11.04
N TRP A 115 5.56 13.29 11.59
CA TRP A 115 6.72 12.74 10.90
C TRP A 115 6.65 11.23 10.70
N GLY A 116 6.17 10.48 11.71
CA GLY A 116 5.91 9.05 11.56
C GLY A 116 4.86 8.77 10.49
N ALA A 117 3.77 9.52 10.48
CA ALA A 117 2.73 9.41 9.45
C ALA A 117 3.24 9.71 8.04
N LEU A 118 4.04 10.78 7.87
CA LEU A 118 4.66 11.12 6.59
C LEU A 118 5.64 10.04 6.11
N PHE A 119 6.45 9.49 7.01
CA PHE A 119 7.40 8.43 6.68
C PHE A 119 6.68 7.18 6.17
N ILE A 120 5.65 6.74 6.89
CA ILE A 120 4.83 5.58 6.50
C ILE A 120 4.08 5.85 5.19
N GLY A 121 3.49 7.04 5.05
CA GLY A 121 2.84 7.46 3.81
C GLY A 121 3.81 7.50 2.62
N GLY A 122 5.06 7.90 2.84
CA GLY A 122 6.12 7.87 1.84
C GLY A 122 6.50 6.44 1.41
N ILE A 123 6.68 5.52 2.38
CA ILE A 123 6.93 4.10 2.10
C ILE A 123 5.77 3.51 1.30
N LEU A 124 4.54 3.68 1.78
CA LEU A 124 3.36 3.12 1.12
C LEU A 124 3.10 3.75 -0.25
N GLY A 125 3.33 5.05 -0.42
CA GLY A 125 3.26 5.71 -1.73
C GLY A 125 4.29 5.16 -2.73
N ALA A 126 5.50 4.84 -2.27
CA ALA A 126 6.52 4.19 -3.11
C ALA A 126 6.14 2.75 -3.49
N VAL A 127 5.49 2.01 -2.57
CA VAL A 127 4.95 0.68 -2.87
C VAL A 127 3.80 0.77 -3.87
N GLU A 128 2.85 1.69 -3.68
CA GLU A 128 1.77 1.93 -4.66
C GLU A 128 2.33 2.32 -6.03
N TYR A 129 3.39 3.13 -6.08
CA TYR A 129 4.07 3.47 -7.33
C TYR A 129 4.57 2.23 -8.08
N ARG A 130 5.16 1.27 -7.36
CA ARG A 130 5.59 -0.01 -7.95
C ARG A 130 4.40 -0.81 -8.44
N MET A 131 3.36 -0.96 -7.62
CA MET A 131 2.13 -1.68 -8.01
C MET A 131 1.49 -1.09 -9.26
N HIS A 132 1.40 0.25 -9.35
CA HIS A 132 0.89 0.93 -10.54
C HIS A 132 1.73 0.66 -11.78
N LYS A 133 3.06 0.58 -11.68
CA LYS A 133 3.92 0.22 -12.83
C LYS A 133 3.58 -1.19 -13.32
N ASP A 134 3.41 -2.13 -12.41
CA ASP A 134 3.12 -3.53 -12.75
C ASP A 134 1.74 -3.63 -13.43
N LEU A 135 0.73 -2.91 -12.92
CA LEU A 135 -0.60 -2.82 -13.55
C LEU A 135 -0.56 -2.19 -14.95
N LEU A 136 0.24 -1.13 -15.14
CA LEU A 136 0.37 -0.47 -16.43
C LEU A 136 1.13 -1.35 -17.44
N HIS A 137 2.14 -2.10 -17.01
CA HIS A 137 2.86 -3.06 -17.85
C HIS A 137 1.95 -4.21 -18.27
N ALA A 138 1.21 -4.82 -17.33
CA ALA A 138 0.26 -5.89 -17.65
C ALA A 138 -0.80 -5.46 -18.68
N LYS A 139 -1.27 -4.21 -18.60
CA LYS A 139 -2.21 -3.64 -19.56
C LYS A 139 -1.60 -3.41 -20.95
N SER A 140 -0.30 -3.11 -21.02
CA SER A 140 0.41 -2.89 -22.29
C SER A 140 0.76 -4.19 -23.02
N ASP A 141 1.03 -5.28 -22.29
CA ASP A 141 1.40 -6.56 -22.89
C ASP A 141 0.17 -7.37 -23.35
N GLY A 142 -1.03 -7.00 -22.90
CA GLY A 142 -2.31 -7.60 -23.28
C GLY A 142 -3.07 -6.88 -24.40
N SER A 143 -2.52 -5.81 -24.99
CA SER A 143 -3.13 -5.04 -26.10
C SER A 143 -2.39 -5.26 -27.42
#